data_AF-A0A7J4SC21-F1
#
_entry.id   AF-A0A7J4SC21-F1
#
_cell.length_a   1.000
_cell.length_b   1.000
_cell.length_c   1.000
_cell.angle_alpha   90.00
_cell.angle_beta   90.00
_cell.angle_gamma   90.00
#
_symmetry.space_group_name_H-M   'P 1'
#
loop_
_entity.id
_entity.type
_entity.pdbx_description
1 polymer ?
#
loop_
_entity_poly.entity_id
_entity_poly.type
_entity_poly.pdbx_seq_one_letter_code
_entity_poly.pdbx_strand_id
1 'polypeptide(L)'
;MYLKALEVSNFKSFRGDVVVPLERGFTAITGPNGSGKSNCGDAIQFVLGPRSNKTIRAQNSKDLIFNGGNNHNAARACSVTLVFANPTLDNGRRRLPINMEEVRMSRSIRLTKSGNVVTNYQLNGEDSSQKSFHRILGAANARPDGYNIVLQGDVTSLAKMTAKERRKVLDSVAGVTLYDDEIRKADRQKDSVDDYIERIKLLEDSQKARLKELKKQKDLAVKVKDLVEELNQARIISYQASYASQIAEREYQVNEQTRYLEEANNLEIQVREGSKTLLSLDDQIGELQKQIEELTGSDGKGLNKIIFDLHLKIDTNKDKIADAETKDTEEQVEVADLTEQLTSAQGALVEFVNSLASAKDDLENSRASLDEAQSEEGEVQRIMESSGDETAILSQQLTKLLTELNLANENLTTAQNEVNKTAVQAELISEQLAKSQELAEENRLSVGELELQGEELTGSGPGIDRNKLSRDLITAQKSEEKLVEESQLIEVKLREAERTRNRLRSEMENSSGSKGMAGGAAAVISARDNGQLTGIIGTIAELCAPIDPNHESALATAIGGGMTSIVVENDEIAAKAIRWLAERRAGRATFLPLNKLTNNRVAGKALMVSKKPGVIGFAHELLDYNPKIDI
;
A
#
# COMPACT_ATOMS: atom_id res chain seq x y z
N MET A 1 10.62 16.98 56.17
CA MET A 1 9.22 17.11 55.70
C MET A 1 8.30 16.43 56.69
N TYR A 2 7.22 17.09 57.11
CA TYR A 2 6.13 16.51 57.89
C TYR A 2 4.80 17.21 57.56
N LEU A 3 3.67 16.54 57.82
CA LEU A 3 2.35 17.12 57.61
C LEU A 3 2.01 18.03 58.81
N LYS A 4 1.78 19.32 58.53
CA LYS A 4 1.53 20.39 59.51
C LYS A 4 0.05 20.61 59.75
N ALA A 5 -0.77 20.48 58.71
CA ALA A 5 -2.22 20.59 58.82
C ALA A 5 -2.92 19.81 57.71
N LEU A 6 -4.14 19.36 58.02
CA LEU A 6 -5.12 18.82 57.09
C LEU A 6 -6.29 19.80 57.04
N GLU A 7 -6.49 20.44 55.89
CA GLU A 7 -7.62 21.35 55.66
C GLU A 7 -8.66 20.63 54.81
N VAL A 8 -9.90 20.56 55.28
CA VAL A 8 -10.97 19.78 54.69
C VAL A 8 -12.19 20.66 54.50
N SER A 9 -12.77 20.66 53.30
CA SER A 9 -14.02 21.34 53.00
C SER A 9 -15.04 20.36 52.42
N ASN A 10 -16.18 20.21 53.08
CA ASN A 10 -17.34 19.46 52.59
C ASN A 10 -17.02 18.01 52.12
N PHE A 11 -16.11 17.31 52.79
CA PHE A 11 -15.66 15.96 52.43
C PHE A 11 -16.27 14.89 53.36
N LYS A 12 -16.98 13.91 52.80
CA LYS A 12 -17.66 12.83 53.55
C LYS A 12 -18.50 13.34 54.73
N SER A 13 -18.03 13.16 55.97
CA SER A 13 -18.72 13.61 57.19
C SER A 13 -18.32 15.03 57.64
N PHE A 14 -17.30 15.64 57.02
CA PHE A 14 -16.87 17.00 57.33
C PHE A 14 -17.76 17.99 56.59
N ARG A 15 -18.39 18.89 57.34
CA ARG A 15 -19.25 19.95 56.82
C ARG A 15 -18.54 21.30 56.96
N GLY A 16 -18.57 22.10 55.89
CA GLY A 16 -17.86 23.37 55.87
C GLY A 16 -16.34 23.18 55.94
N ASP A 17 -15.64 24.26 56.24
CA ASP A 17 -14.17 24.27 56.32
C ASP A 17 -13.70 23.87 57.72
N VAL A 18 -12.91 22.82 57.79
CA VAL A 18 -12.33 22.26 59.02
C VAL A 18 -10.82 22.18 58.84
N VAL A 19 -10.07 22.74 59.79
CA VAL A 19 -8.62 22.64 59.82
C VAL A 19 -8.22 21.77 60.99
N VAL A 20 -7.53 20.66 60.70
CA VAL A 20 -6.97 19.75 61.70
C VAL A 20 -5.47 20.02 61.78
N PRO A 21 -4.99 20.73 62.82
CA PRO A 21 -3.56 20.93 63.02
C PRO A 21 -2.89 19.60 63.42
N LEU A 22 -1.70 19.36 62.88
CA LEU A 22 -0.89 18.18 63.17
C LEU A 22 0.47 18.65 63.69
N GLU A 23 0.78 18.26 64.92
CA GLU A 23 2.03 18.62 65.56
C GLU A 23 3.16 17.67 65.17
N ARG A 24 4.40 18.16 65.27
CA ARG A 24 5.58 17.34 65.01
C ARG A 24 5.77 16.35 66.15
N GLY A 25 5.82 15.06 65.82
CA GLY A 25 5.98 14.00 66.81
C GLY A 25 4.93 12.92 66.59
N PHE A 26 4.28 12.50 67.68
CA PHE A 26 3.20 11.51 67.64
C PHE A 26 1.85 12.20 67.80
N THR A 27 0.96 12.07 66.82
CA THR A 27 -0.40 12.61 66.87
C THR A 27 -1.41 11.46 66.89
N ALA A 28 -2.30 11.45 67.88
CA ALA A 28 -3.37 10.48 67.99
C ALA A 28 -4.73 11.14 67.70
N ILE A 29 -5.52 10.53 66.82
CA ILE A 29 -6.91 10.93 66.53
C ILE A 29 -7.85 9.97 67.27
N THR A 30 -8.51 10.45 68.32
CA THR A 30 -9.45 9.66 69.14
C THR A 30 -10.86 10.25 69.09
N GLY A 31 -11.85 9.45 69.49
CA GLY A 31 -13.27 9.83 69.47
C GLY A 31 -14.22 8.63 69.43
N PRO A 32 -15.54 8.85 69.58
CA PRO A 32 -16.56 7.79 69.58
C PRO A 32 -16.65 7.03 68.25
N ASN A 33 -17.17 5.80 68.25
CA ASN A 33 -17.41 5.06 67.01
C ASN A 33 -18.39 5.84 66.10
N GLY A 34 -18.08 5.91 64.80
CA GLY A 34 -18.88 6.69 63.84
C GLY A 34 -18.59 8.20 63.80
N SER A 35 -17.71 8.74 64.65
CA SER A 35 -17.40 10.18 64.70
C SER A 35 -16.53 10.72 63.54
N GLY A 36 -16.37 9.96 62.45
CA GLY A 36 -15.58 10.39 61.29
C GLY A 36 -14.06 10.26 61.41
N LYS A 37 -13.50 9.64 62.46
CA LYS A 37 -12.04 9.43 62.63
C LYS A 37 -11.36 8.82 61.40
N SER A 38 -12.02 7.81 60.85
CA SER A 38 -11.61 7.12 59.63
C SER A 38 -11.54 8.05 58.41
N ASN A 39 -12.40 9.07 58.35
CA ASN A 39 -12.46 10.00 57.23
C ASN A 39 -11.25 10.95 57.18
N CYS A 40 -10.54 11.16 58.30
CA CYS A 40 -9.26 11.90 58.28
C CYS A 40 -8.22 11.17 57.42
N GLY A 41 -8.09 9.84 57.59
CA GLY A 41 -7.20 9.02 56.77
C GLY A 41 -7.62 9.00 55.29
N ASP A 42 -8.92 8.92 55.04
CA ASP A 42 -9.48 8.99 53.68
C ASP A 42 -9.21 10.35 53.02
N ALA A 43 -9.25 11.45 53.78
CA ALA A 43 -8.96 12.79 53.28
C ALA A 43 -7.48 12.93 52.88
N ILE A 44 -6.57 12.37 53.68
CA ILE A 44 -5.13 12.31 53.34
C ILE A 44 -4.94 11.50 52.05
N GLN A 45 -5.51 10.30 51.98
CA GLN A 45 -5.42 9.47 50.77
C GLN A 45 -6.04 10.13 49.55
N PHE A 46 -7.15 10.84 49.74
CA PHE A 46 -7.82 11.55 48.68
C PHE A 46 -6.87 12.51 47.96
N VAL A 47 -6.09 13.31 48.69
CA VAL A 47 -5.09 14.21 48.10
C VAL A 47 -3.92 13.45 47.47
N LEU A 48 -3.42 12.41 48.12
CA LEU A 48 -2.33 11.59 47.56
C LEU A 48 -2.76 10.88 46.25
N GLY A 49 -4.06 10.64 46.06
CA GLY A 49 -4.66 10.26 44.79
C GLY A 49 -4.38 8.82 44.38
N PRO A 50 -4.92 7.81 45.10
CA PRO A 50 -4.81 6.41 44.72
C PRO A 50 -5.50 6.14 43.38
N ARG A 51 -5.10 5.05 42.71
CA ARG A 51 -5.66 4.64 41.41
C ARG A 51 -7.13 4.21 41.47
N SER A 52 -7.60 3.77 42.65
CA SER A 52 -8.97 3.29 42.84
C SER A 52 -9.66 4.04 43.98
N ASN A 53 -10.90 4.48 43.75
CA ASN A 53 -11.76 5.10 44.76
C ASN A 53 -12.15 4.13 45.88
N LYS A 54 -12.11 2.82 45.63
CA LYS A 54 -12.36 1.78 46.66
C LYS A 54 -11.37 1.89 47.82
N THR A 55 -10.13 2.30 47.55
CA THR A 55 -9.09 2.56 48.56
C THR A 55 -9.53 3.61 49.57
N ILE A 56 -10.28 4.62 49.11
CA ILE A 56 -10.81 5.71 49.94
C ILE A 56 -12.23 5.35 50.44
N ARG A 57 -12.62 4.07 50.44
CA ARG A 57 -13.94 3.58 50.90
C ARG A 57 -15.10 4.36 50.27
N ALA A 58 -15.04 4.57 48.96
CA ALA A 58 -16.10 5.18 48.16
C ALA A 58 -16.34 4.35 46.88
N GLN A 59 -17.61 4.16 46.51
CA GLN A 59 -17.94 3.47 45.26
C GLN A 59 -17.79 4.41 44.07
N ASN A 60 -18.27 5.65 44.22
CA ASN A 60 -18.18 6.70 43.22
C ASN A 60 -17.47 7.95 43.77
N SER A 61 -16.84 8.73 42.89
CA SER A 61 -16.21 10.02 43.28
C SER A 61 -17.20 11.03 43.85
N LYS A 62 -18.52 10.87 43.58
CA LYS A 62 -19.60 11.68 44.16
C LYS A 62 -19.78 11.43 45.66
N ASP A 63 -19.54 10.20 46.11
CA ASP A 63 -19.73 9.77 47.51
C ASP A 63 -18.69 10.38 48.46
N LEU A 64 -17.65 11.00 47.88
CA LEU A 64 -16.62 11.74 48.64
C LEU A 64 -17.11 13.15 49.04
N ILE A 65 -18.14 13.67 48.37
CA ILE A 65 -18.73 14.97 48.69
C ILE A 65 -19.72 14.78 49.85
N PHE A 66 -19.74 15.72 50.80
CA PHE A 66 -20.70 15.74 51.90
C PHE A 66 -22.14 15.63 51.36
N ASN A 67 -22.79 14.50 51.66
CA ASN A 67 -24.06 14.10 51.08
C ASN A 67 -25.31 14.67 51.78
N GLY A 68 -25.11 15.52 52.79
CA GLY A 68 -26.21 16.04 53.62
C GLY A 68 -26.48 15.15 54.83
N GLY A 69 -26.85 15.76 55.94
CA GLY A 69 -27.32 15.07 57.14
C GLY A 69 -28.76 15.48 57.46
N ASN A 70 -29.34 14.97 58.55
CA ASN A 70 -30.76 15.15 58.90
C ASN A 70 -31.28 16.61 58.87
N ASN A 71 -30.41 17.61 59.00
CA ASN A 71 -30.77 19.05 58.96
C ASN A 71 -30.01 19.87 57.90
N HIS A 72 -29.24 19.27 56.98
CA HIS A 72 -28.35 20.01 56.07
C HIS A 72 -28.35 19.50 54.63
N ASN A 73 -28.35 20.44 53.69
CA ASN A 73 -28.29 20.15 52.25
C ASN A 73 -26.95 19.53 51.83
N ALA A 74 -27.00 18.67 50.81
CA ALA A 74 -25.81 18.10 50.18
C ALA A 74 -24.95 19.20 49.53
N ALA A 75 -23.63 19.08 49.68
CA ALA A 75 -22.69 19.96 49.01
C ALA A 75 -22.55 19.60 47.52
N ARG A 76 -22.18 20.57 46.69
CA ARG A 76 -21.89 20.34 45.26
C ARG A 76 -20.40 20.24 44.94
N ALA A 77 -19.55 20.50 45.92
CA ALA A 77 -18.11 20.41 45.80
C ALA A 77 -17.48 20.08 47.16
N CYS A 78 -16.31 19.44 47.13
CA CYS A 78 -15.45 19.21 48.27
C CYS A 78 -14.00 19.52 47.90
N SER A 79 -13.19 19.93 48.87
CA SER A 79 -11.76 20.09 48.70
C SER A 79 -11.02 19.58 49.93
N VAL A 80 -9.82 19.07 49.71
CA VAL A 80 -8.91 18.70 50.79
C VAL A 80 -7.53 19.22 50.43
N THR A 81 -6.86 19.84 51.39
CA THR A 81 -5.50 20.36 51.27
C THR A 81 -4.61 19.75 52.34
N LEU A 82 -3.49 19.18 51.92
CA LEU A 82 -2.41 18.76 52.78
C LEU A 82 -1.36 19.86 52.84
N VAL A 83 -1.08 20.35 54.04
CA VAL A 83 -0.06 21.37 54.28
C VAL A 83 1.18 20.70 54.85
N PHE A 84 2.24 20.62 54.07
CA PHE A 84 3.52 20.03 54.46
C PHE A 84 4.52 21.11 54.85
N ALA A 85 5.13 20.97 56.02
CA ALA A 85 6.38 21.66 56.32
C ALA A 85 7.53 20.94 55.58
N ASN A 86 8.29 21.65 54.78
CA ASN A 86 9.35 21.14 53.90
C ASN A 86 10.72 21.80 54.20
N PRO A 87 11.27 21.69 55.43
CA PRO A 87 12.54 22.32 55.77
C PRO A 87 13.70 21.79 54.92
N THR A 88 14.69 22.65 54.68
CA THR A 88 15.97 22.26 54.08
C THR A 88 16.69 21.30 55.03
N LEU A 89 17.15 20.17 54.50
CA LEU A 89 17.94 19.19 55.24
C LEU A 89 19.41 19.64 55.31
N ASP A 90 20.19 19.01 56.18
CA ASP A 90 21.61 19.33 56.39
C ASP A 90 22.47 19.24 55.12
N ASN A 91 22.02 18.47 54.12
CA ASN A 91 22.65 18.32 52.81
C ASN A 91 22.25 19.42 51.79
N GLY A 92 21.58 20.48 52.24
CA GLY A 92 21.09 21.58 51.40
C GLY A 92 19.90 21.22 50.50
N ARG A 93 19.43 19.97 50.52
CA ARG A 93 18.29 19.50 49.71
C ARG A 93 17.01 19.51 50.54
N ARG A 94 15.88 19.69 49.87
CA ARG A 94 14.54 19.49 50.46
C ARG A 94 14.01 18.12 50.08
N ARG A 95 13.23 17.51 50.97
CA ARG A 95 12.66 16.17 50.75
C ARG A 95 11.56 16.18 49.70
N LEU A 96 10.72 17.20 49.67
CA LEU A 96 9.93 17.53 48.48
C LEU A 96 10.81 18.43 47.59
N PRO A 97 10.99 18.11 46.30
CA PRO A 97 11.83 18.89 45.38
C PRO A 97 11.14 20.19 44.93
N ILE A 98 10.74 21.01 45.89
CA ILE A 98 10.08 22.31 45.73
C ILE A 98 10.80 23.31 46.63
N ASN A 99 11.20 24.44 46.06
CA ASN A 99 11.94 25.50 46.77
C ASN A 99 11.01 26.37 47.63
N MET A 100 10.24 25.73 48.52
CA MET A 100 9.36 26.40 49.48
C MET A 100 9.44 25.69 50.84
N GLU A 101 9.34 26.47 51.92
CA GLU A 101 9.32 25.96 53.29
C GLU A 101 8.00 25.29 53.66
N GLU A 102 6.91 25.71 53.04
CA GLU A 102 5.59 25.12 53.19
C GLU A 102 5.05 24.76 51.80
N VAL A 103 4.51 23.56 51.67
CA VAL A 103 3.93 23.06 50.41
C VAL A 103 2.48 22.66 50.67
N ARG A 104 1.55 23.27 49.95
CA ARG A 104 0.11 23.01 50.00
C ARG A 104 -0.29 22.18 48.79
N MET A 105 -0.72 20.95 49.02
CA MET A 105 -1.22 20.06 47.96
C MET A 105 -2.72 19.91 48.11
N SER A 106 -3.49 20.43 47.16
CA SER A 106 -4.95 20.43 47.22
C SER A 106 -5.54 19.55 46.13
N ARG A 107 -6.56 18.77 46.47
CA ARG A 107 -7.43 18.08 45.52
C ARG A 107 -8.86 18.50 45.79
N SER A 108 -9.58 18.88 44.74
CA SER A 108 -10.99 19.23 44.83
C SER A 108 -11.83 18.45 43.82
N ILE A 109 -13.06 18.17 44.20
CA ILE A 109 -14.07 17.59 43.33
C ILE A 109 -15.28 18.53 43.33
N ARG A 110 -15.84 18.78 42.15
CA ARG A 110 -17.10 19.53 41.99
C ARG A 110 -18.03 18.86 41.00
N LEU A 111 -19.33 19.03 41.21
CA LEU A 111 -20.37 18.60 40.29
C LEU A 111 -20.69 19.71 39.29
N THR A 112 -20.70 19.39 38.00
CA THR A 112 -21.20 20.31 36.97
C THR A 112 -22.71 20.55 37.13
N LYS A 113 -23.25 21.51 36.36
CA LYS A 113 -24.70 21.73 36.29
C LYS A 113 -25.45 20.46 35.83
N SER A 114 -24.83 19.67 34.94
CA SER A 114 -25.32 18.37 34.47
C SER A 114 -25.07 17.19 35.42
N GLY A 115 -24.44 17.41 36.58
CA GLY A 115 -24.19 16.37 37.57
C GLY A 115 -22.96 15.49 37.30
N ASN A 116 -22.11 15.85 36.34
CA ASN A 116 -20.84 15.15 36.08
C ASN A 116 -19.75 15.59 37.08
N VAL A 117 -18.83 14.69 37.39
CA VAL A 117 -17.75 14.94 38.36
C VAL A 117 -16.55 15.55 37.65
N VAL A 118 -16.09 16.70 38.15
CA VAL A 118 -14.84 17.34 37.72
C VAL A 118 -13.89 17.32 38.90
N THR A 119 -12.69 16.77 38.71
CA THR A 119 -11.62 16.76 39.71
C THR A 119 -10.57 17.80 39.32
N ASN A 120 -10.13 18.63 40.26
CA ASN A 120 -8.99 19.53 40.08
C ASN A 120 -7.87 19.21 41.10
N TYR A 121 -6.63 19.40 40.68
CA TYR A 121 -5.43 19.27 41.53
C TYR A 121 -4.71 20.61 41.55
N GLN A 122 -4.32 21.09 42.72
CA GLN A 122 -3.64 22.37 42.84
C GLN A 122 -2.41 22.25 43.74
N LEU A 123 -1.27 22.73 43.28
CA LEU A 123 -0.03 22.81 44.05
C LEU A 123 0.23 24.27 44.41
N ASN A 124 0.22 24.60 45.70
CA ASN A 124 0.36 25.98 46.20
C ASN A 124 -0.63 26.98 45.57
N GLY A 125 -1.82 26.51 45.17
CA GLY A 125 -2.86 27.32 44.54
C GLY A 125 -2.81 27.33 43.00
N GLU A 126 -1.75 26.82 42.39
CA GLU A 126 -1.63 26.70 40.92
C GLU A 126 -2.17 25.37 40.42
N ASP A 127 -2.82 25.37 39.25
CA ASP A 127 -3.35 24.15 38.64
C ASP A 127 -2.25 23.14 38.34
N SER A 128 -2.52 21.88 38.68
CA SER A 128 -1.58 20.78 38.58
C SER A 128 -2.28 19.50 38.13
N SER A 129 -1.56 18.38 38.16
CA SER A 129 -2.09 17.08 37.78
C SER A 129 -1.75 16.00 38.80
N GLN A 130 -2.56 14.94 38.82
CA GLN A 130 -2.28 13.75 39.61
C GLN A 130 -0.88 13.18 39.32
N LYS A 131 -0.45 13.17 38.05
CA LYS A 131 0.91 12.72 37.68
C LYS A 131 2.00 13.56 38.33
N SER A 132 1.82 14.88 38.39
CA SER A 132 2.77 15.78 39.06
C SER A 132 2.84 15.51 40.56
N PHE A 133 1.68 15.34 41.21
CA PHE A 133 1.60 14.97 42.63
C PHE A 133 2.34 13.66 42.91
N HIS A 134 2.07 12.62 42.11
CA HIS A 134 2.74 11.31 42.22
C HIS A 134 4.26 11.42 42.05
N ARG A 135 4.75 12.25 41.12
CA ARG A 135 6.18 12.48 40.92
C ARG A 135 6.83 13.15 42.12
N ILE A 136 6.23 14.24 42.62
CA ILE A 136 6.73 15.02 43.75
C ILE A 136 6.73 14.18 45.04
N LEU A 137 5.64 13.48 45.31
CA LEU A 137 5.49 12.60 46.47
C LEU A 137 6.37 11.35 46.35
N GLY A 138 6.56 10.83 45.13
CA GLY A 138 7.48 9.75 44.83
C GLY A 138 8.92 10.09 45.18
N ALA A 139 9.39 11.29 44.82
CA ALA A 139 10.72 11.77 45.20
C ALA A 139 10.91 11.89 46.72
N ALA A 140 9.83 12.14 47.47
CA ALA A 140 9.84 12.21 48.94
C ALA A 140 9.62 10.87 49.65
N ASN A 141 9.44 9.76 48.90
CA ASN A 141 9.00 8.44 49.38
C ASN A 141 7.67 8.50 50.18
N ALA A 142 6.73 9.34 49.74
CA ALA A 142 5.41 9.53 50.36
C ALA A 142 4.28 9.13 49.39
N ARG A 143 4.40 7.95 48.77
CA ARG A 143 3.50 7.50 47.70
C ARG A 143 2.11 7.11 48.26
N PRO A 144 1.01 7.30 47.51
CA PRO A 144 -0.33 6.84 47.91
C PRO A 144 -0.45 5.31 48.02
N ASP A 145 0.35 4.58 47.26
CA ASP A 145 0.46 3.11 47.22
C ASP A 145 1.68 2.58 47.99
N GLY A 146 2.37 3.45 48.73
CA GLY A 146 3.53 3.09 49.56
C GLY A 146 3.17 2.68 50.98
N TYR A 147 4.16 2.24 51.75
CA TYR A 147 4.02 1.78 53.14
C TYR A 147 3.82 2.92 54.16
N ASN A 148 3.86 4.17 53.71
CA ASN A 148 3.64 5.35 54.54
C ASN A 148 2.19 5.50 55.03
N ILE A 149 1.27 4.67 54.53
CA ILE A 149 -0.11 4.59 55.01
C ILE A 149 -0.47 3.12 55.21
N VAL A 150 -1.00 2.80 56.38
CA VAL A 150 -1.51 1.46 56.70
C VAL A 150 -3.01 1.57 56.92
N LEU A 151 -3.79 0.98 56.02
CA LEU A 151 -5.24 0.91 56.10
C LEU A 151 -5.70 -0.33 56.87
N GLN A 152 -6.97 -0.28 57.25
CA GLN A 152 -7.67 -1.44 57.79
C GLN A 152 -7.72 -2.55 56.72
N GLY A 153 -7.10 -3.70 57.03
CA GLY A 153 -6.99 -4.84 56.10
C GLY A 153 -5.64 -4.95 55.39
N ASP A 154 -4.76 -3.95 55.47
CA ASP A 154 -3.44 -4.01 54.83
C ASP A 154 -2.54 -5.04 55.52
N VAL A 155 -2.64 -5.17 56.85
CA VAL A 155 -1.86 -6.17 57.63
C VAL A 155 -2.20 -7.60 57.20
N THR A 156 -3.49 -7.90 57.01
CA THR A 156 -3.94 -9.21 56.55
C THR A 156 -3.59 -9.43 55.07
N SER A 157 -3.64 -8.38 54.24
CA SER A 157 -3.20 -8.42 52.85
C SER A 157 -1.71 -8.76 52.75
N LEU A 158 -0.85 -8.04 53.48
CA LEU A 158 0.61 -8.27 53.52
C LEU A 158 0.96 -9.70 53.97
N ALA A 159 0.22 -10.25 54.93
CA ALA A 159 0.40 -11.63 55.39
C ALA A 159 0.00 -12.67 54.33
N LYS A 160 -0.99 -12.36 53.49
CA LYS A 160 -1.51 -13.26 52.43
C LYS A 160 -0.84 -13.10 51.07
N MET A 161 -0.01 -12.06 50.87
CA MET A 161 0.65 -11.79 49.59
C MET A 161 1.55 -12.95 49.15
N THR A 162 1.48 -13.25 47.84
CA THR A 162 2.38 -14.20 47.18
C THR A 162 3.83 -13.70 47.20
N ALA A 163 4.80 -14.60 47.02
CA ALA A 163 6.23 -14.23 46.99
C ALA A 163 6.55 -13.18 45.92
N LYS A 164 5.89 -13.25 44.75
CA LYS A 164 6.08 -12.30 43.64
C LYS A 164 5.51 -10.92 43.96
N GLU A 165 4.34 -10.85 44.58
CA GLU A 165 3.76 -9.59 45.04
C GLU A 165 4.62 -8.98 46.13
N ARG A 166 4.98 -9.77 47.15
CA ARG A 166 5.86 -9.34 48.22
C ARG A 166 7.19 -8.79 47.68
N ARG A 167 7.77 -9.44 46.68
CA ARG A 167 8.98 -8.94 45.99
C ARG A 167 8.74 -7.59 45.34
N LYS A 168 7.66 -7.37 44.58
CA LYS A 168 7.35 -6.04 44.01
C LYS A 168 7.27 -4.97 45.09
N VAL A 169 6.68 -5.32 46.23
CA VAL A 169 6.51 -4.41 47.35
C VAL A 169 7.88 -4.12 47.99
N LEU A 170 8.83 -5.07 48.01
CA LEU A 170 10.24 -4.84 48.39
C LEU A 170 11.03 -4.01 47.36
N ASP A 171 10.91 -4.33 46.07
CA ASP A 171 11.58 -3.63 44.96
C ASP A 171 11.15 -2.14 44.91
N SER A 172 9.89 -1.86 45.27
CA SER A 172 9.38 -0.49 45.41
C SER A 172 9.96 0.25 46.62
N VAL A 173 10.30 -0.43 47.73
CA VAL A 173 10.98 0.19 48.89
C VAL A 173 12.44 0.46 48.55
N ALA A 174 13.07 -0.49 47.85
CA ALA A 174 14.44 -0.36 47.37
C ALA A 174 14.58 0.71 46.26
N GLY A 175 13.47 1.19 45.69
CA GLY A 175 13.46 2.23 44.66
C GLY A 175 13.84 1.73 43.25
N VAL A 176 13.98 0.42 43.06
CA VAL A 176 14.42 -0.20 41.79
C VAL A 176 13.36 -0.05 40.69
N THR A 177 12.08 -0.06 41.07
CA THR A 177 10.95 0.02 40.12
C THR A 177 10.97 1.27 39.22
N LEU A 178 11.54 2.38 39.68
CA LEU A 178 11.63 3.60 38.88
C LEU A 178 12.62 3.43 37.72
N TYR A 179 13.76 2.78 37.99
CA TYR A 179 14.78 2.50 36.98
C TYR A 179 14.27 1.48 35.95
N ASP A 180 13.59 0.42 36.39
CA ASP A 180 13.00 -0.56 35.47
C ASP A 180 11.97 0.07 34.52
N ASP A 181 11.14 0.99 35.03
CA ASP A 181 10.16 1.71 34.21
C ASP A 181 10.82 2.70 33.24
N GLU A 182 11.96 3.30 33.59
CA GLU A 182 12.75 4.14 32.68
C GLU A 182 13.40 3.31 31.56
N ILE A 183 14.00 2.16 31.91
CA ILE A 183 14.58 1.22 30.93
C ILE A 183 13.51 0.80 29.91
N ARG A 184 12.34 0.35 30.39
CA ARG A 184 11.24 -0.05 29.49
C ARG A 184 10.76 1.08 28.58
N LYS A 185 10.78 2.33 29.06
CA LYS A 185 10.40 3.48 28.23
C LYS A 185 11.47 3.76 27.16
N ALA A 186 12.74 3.70 27.54
CA ALA A 186 13.85 3.88 26.62
C ALA A 186 13.85 2.80 25.53
N ASP A 187 13.60 1.54 25.89
CA ASP A 187 13.49 0.43 24.94
C ASP A 187 12.36 0.65 23.93
N ARG A 188 11.16 1.03 24.41
CA ARG A 188 10.04 1.35 23.50
C ARG A 188 10.34 2.52 22.57
N GLN A 189 11.07 3.52 23.05
CA GLN A 189 11.48 4.65 22.21
C GLN A 189 12.50 4.21 21.16
N LYS A 190 13.44 3.35 21.54
CA LYS A 190 14.43 2.77 20.64
C LYS A 190 13.75 1.97 19.53
N ASP A 191 12.84 1.06 19.89
CA ASP A 191 12.10 0.24 18.91
C ASP A 191 11.36 1.13 17.90
N SER A 192 10.69 2.20 18.38
CA SER A 192 10.03 3.15 17.49
C SER A 192 11.00 3.88 16.56
N VAL A 193 12.22 4.19 17.01
CA VAL A 193 13.23 4.84 16.18
C VAL A 193 13.77 3.88 15.12
N ASP A 194 13.98 2.61 15.47
CA ASP A 194 14.43 1.57 14.55
C ASP A 194 13.40 1.37 13.42
N ASP A 195 12.11 1.35 13.74
CA ASP A 195 11.02 1.31 12.75
C ASP A 195 11.05 2.52 11.80
N TYR A 196 11.30 3.74 12.32
CA TYR A 196 11.41 4.93 11.48
C TYR A 196 12.62 4.85 10.54
N ILE A 197 13.76 4.33 11.01
CA ILE A 197 14.96 4.17 10.20
C ILE A 197 14.71 3.20 9.05
N GLU A 198 14.04 2.08 9.31
CA GLU A 198 13.69 1.11 8.27
C GLU A 198 12.79 1.75 7.21
N ARG A 199 11.79 2.52 7.62
CA ARG A 199 10.89 3.23 6.70
C ARG A 199 11.61 4.29 5.87
N ILE A 200 12.55 5.01 6.46
CA ILE A 200 13.39 5.99 5.76
C ILE A 200 14.26 5.31 4.71
N LYS A 201 14.86 4.13 5.01
CA LYS A 201 15.65 3.37 4.04
C LYS A 201 14.83 2.95 2.83
N LEU A 202 13.61 2.44 3.04
CA LEU A 202 12.71 2.09 1.93
C LEU A 202 12.38 3.30 1.04
N LEU A 203 12.17 4.47 1.65
CA LEU A 203 11.95 5.70 0.89
C LEU A 203 13.22 6.10 0.12
N GLU A 204 14.39 6.05 0.75
CA GLU A 204 15.67 6.38 0.13
C GLU A 204 15.94 5.51 -1.10
N ASP A 205 15.73 4.20 -1.00
CA ASP A 205 15.91 3.26 -2.11
C ASP A 205 14.94 3.56 -3.26
N SER A 206 13.69 3.93 -2.96
CA SER A 206 12.74 4.37 -3.98
C SER A 206 13.19 5.66 -4.70
N GLN A 207 13.75 6.63 -3.96
CA GLN A 207 14.26 7.86 -4.55
C GLN A 207 15.52 7.63 -5.39
N LYS A 208 16.42 6.74 -4.96
CA LYS A 208 17.59 6.34 -5.76
C LYS A 208 17.19 5.67 -7.08
N ALA A 209 16.18 4.80 -7.06
CA ALA A 209 15.64 4.18 -8.26
C ALA A 209 15.07 5.24 -9.22
N ARG A 210 14.27 6.18 -8.71
CA ARG A 210 13.72 7.30 -9.50
C ARG A 210 14.81 8.19 -10.08
N LEU A 211 15.85 8.50 -9.31
CA LEU A 211 16.98 9.32 -9.76
C LEU A 211 17.76 8.64 -10.88
N LYS A 212 17.93 7.31 -10.83
CA LYS A 212 18.56 6.53 -11.91
C LYS A 212 17.75 6.60 -13.20
N GLU A 213 16.43 6.55 -13.13
CA GLU A 213 15.56 6.66 -14.30
C GLU A 213 15.57 8.07 -14.89
N LEU A 214 15.46 9.11 -14.04
CA LEU A 214 15.59 10.51 -14.45
C LEU A 214 16.94 10.80 -15.14
N LYS A 215 18.02 10.16 -14.67
CA LYS A 215 19.34 10.28 -15.30
C LYS A 215 19.33 9.73 -16.73
N LYS A 216 18.73 8.56 -16.95
CA LYS A 216 18.58 7.99 -18.31
C LYS A 216 17.75 8.90 -19.21
N GLN A 217 16.64 9.44 -18.70
CA GLN A 217 15.79 10.37 -19.46
C GLN A 217 16.53 11.65 -19.83
N LYS A 218 17.32 12.22 -18.91
CA LYS A 218 18.18 13.36 -19.20
C LYS A 218 19.20 13.03 -20.29
N ASP A 219 19.90 11.91 -20.17
CA ASP A 219 20.94 11.52 -21.14
C ASP A 219 20.33 11.29 -22.54
N LEU A 220 19.12 10.74 -22.62
CA LEU A 220 18.37 10.63 -23.88
C LEU A 220 17.96 12.01 -24.43
N ALA A 221 17.42 12.89 -23.59
CA ALA A 221 17.00 14.23 -24.02
C ALA A 221 18.16 15.07 -24.55
N VAL A 222 19.36 14.96 -23.94
CA VAL A 222 20.57 15.60 -24.42
C VAL A 222 20.95 15.07 -25.81
N LYS A 223 20.97 13.73 -26.00
CA LYS A 223 21.23 13.14 -27.32
C LYS A 223 20.24 13.59 -28.40
N VAL A 224 18.95 13.66 -28.05
CA VAL A 224 17.92 14.14 -28.98
C VAL A 224 18.16 15.60 -29.34
N LYS A 225 18.52 16.44 -28.37
CA LYS A 225 18.84 17.84 -28.62
C LYS A 225 20.01 17.97 -29.60
N ASP A 226 21.10 17.24 -29.38
CA ASP A 226 22.28 17.27 -30.24
C ASP A 226 21.95 16.80 -31.66
N LEU A 227 21.17 15.71 -31.81
CA LEU A 227 20.71 15.20 -33.10
C LEU A 227 19.80 16.19 -33.85
N VAL A 228 18.93 16.91 -33.14
CA VAL A 228 18.08 17.95 -33.75
C VAL A 228 18.93 19.11 -34.24
N GLU A 229 19.99 19.47 -33.51
CA GLU A 229 20.93 20.52 -33.89
C GLU A 229 21.71 20.11 -35.16
N GLU A 230 22.22 18.89 -35.21
CA GLU A 230 22.87 18.31 -36.40
C GLU A 230 21.92 18.24 -37.60
N LEU A 231 20.68 17.79 -37.41
CA LEU A 231 19.65 17.73 -38.46
C LEU A 231 19.35 19.13 -39.02
N ASN A 232 19.23 20.15 -38.15
CA ASN A 232 18.99 21.52 -38.58
C ASN A 232 20.17 22.07 -39.36
N GLN A 233 21.41 21.81 -38.95
CA GLN A 233 22.60 22.18 -39.72
C GLN A 233 22.62 21.51 -41.09
N ALA A 234 22.35 20.20 -41.15
CA ALA A 234 22.27 19.46 -42.41
C ALA A 234 21.19 20.03 -43.35
N ARG A 235 20.02 20.39 -42.81
CA ARG A 235 18.95 21.06 -43.57
C ARG A 235 19.37 22.41 -44.11
N ILE A 236 20.03 23.24 -43.29
CA ILE A 236 20.54 24.56 -43.73
C ILE A 236 21.53 24.37 -44.88
N ILE A 237 22.48 23.44 -44.75
CA ILE A 237 23.46 23.14 -45.80
C ILE A 237 22.76 22.66 -47.08
N SER A 238 21.78 21.75 -46.96
CA SER A 238 21.01 21.26 -48.09
C SER A 238 20.26 22.39 -48.81
N TYR A 239 19.62 23.31 -48.07
CA TYR A 239 18.94 24.45 -48.67
C TYR A 239 19.91 25.43 -49.33
N GLN A 240 21.07 25.69 -48.72
CA GLN A 240 22.12 26.51 -49.32
C GLN A 240 22.64 25.90 -50.63
N ALA A 241 22.86 24.58 -50.65
CA ALA A 241 23.30 23.86 -51.86
C ALA A 241 22.23 23.91 -52.98
N SER A 242 20.96 23.64 -52.66
CA SER A 242 19.86 23.77 -53.63
C SER A 242 19.71 25.19 -54.14
N TYR A 243 19.83 26.20 -53.29
CA TYR A 243 19.75 27.60 -53.69
C TYR A 243 20.92 28.00 -54.61
N ALA A 244 22.14 27.60 -54.27
CA ALA A 244 23.31 27.83 -55.12
C ALA A 244 23.16 27.15 -56.49
N SER A 245 22.64 25.92 -56.54
CA SER A 245 22.36 25.22 -57.79
C SER A 245 21.32 25.94 -58.64
N GLN A 246 20.26 26.48 -58.03
CA GLN A 246 19.25 27.27 -58.75
C GLN A 246 19.79 28.59 -59.28
N ILE A 247 20.68 29.27 -58.53
CA ILE A 247 21.37 30.46 -59.02
C ILE A 247 22.24 30.10 -60.23
N ALA A 248 23.05 29.04 -60.12
CA ALA A 248 23.93 28.62 -61.21
C ALA A 248 23.14 28.26 -62.48
N GLU A 249 22.03 27.55 -62.34
CA GLU A 249 21.13 27.24 -63.46
C GLU A 249 20.54 28.52 -64.06
N ARG A 250 20.06 29.46 -63.23
CA ARG A 250 19.52 30.74 -63.70
C ARG A 250 20.59 31.56 -64.43
N GLU A 251 21.81 31.63 -63.91
CA GLU A 251 22.92 32.32 -64.57
C GLU A 251 23.26 31.69 -65.92
N TYR A 252 23.28 30.35 -65.99
CA TYR A 252 23.47 29.63 -67.24
C TYR A 252 22.38 29.98 -68.27
N GLN A 253 21.11 29.93 -67.87
CA GLN A 253 19.97 30.28 -68.73
C GLN A 253 20.04 31.73 -69.23
N VAL A 254 20.40 32.68 -68.36
CA VAL A 254 20.57 34.09 -68.73
C VAL A 254 21.71 34.27 -69.73
N ASN A 255 22.84 33.57 -69.52
CA ASN A 255 23.97 33.62 -70.44
C ASN A 255 23.61 33.03 -71.82
N GLU A 256 22.93 31.88 -71.87
CA GLU A 256 22.46 31.31 -73.14
C GLU A 256 21.47 32.25 -73.85
N GLN A 257 20.51 32.83 -73.12
CA GLN A 257 19.58 33.81 -73.69
C GLN A 257 20.32 35.03 -74.26
N THR A 258 21.33 35.52 -73.55
CA THR A 258 22.15 36.65 -74.02
C THR A 258 22.90 36.28 -75.29
N ARG A 259 23.50 35.07 -75.37
CA ARG A 259 24.16 34.58 -76.58
C ARG A 259 23.20 34.52 -77.77
N TYR A 260 22.01 33.96 -77.58
CA TYR A 260 21.01 33.88 -78.65
C TYR A 260 20.55 35.27 -79.13
N LEU A 261 20.40 36.23 -78.22
CA LEU A 261 20.06 37.62 -78.59
C LEU A 261 21.19 38.29 -79.37
N GLU A 262 22.45 38.06 -79.01
CA GLU A 262 23.61 38.57 -79.76
C GLU A 262 23.70 37.95 -81.16
N GLU A 263 23.50 36.64 -81.28
CA GLU A 263 23.43 35.93 -82.57
C GLU A 263 22.29 36.48 -83.43
N ALA A 264 21.07 36.61 -82.88
CA ALA A 264 19.92 37.14 -83.59
C ALA A 264 20.16 38.58 -84.09
N ASN A 265 20.76 39.44 -83.28
CA ASN A 265 21.08 40.81 -83.68
C ASN A 265 22.15 40.86 -84.78
N ASN A 266 23.18 40.00 -84.71
CA ASN A 266 24.17 39.88 -85.79
C ASN A 266 23.53 39.41 -87.11
N LEU A 267 22.63 38.42 -87.05
CA LEU A 267 21.84 37.98 -88.19
C LEU A 267 20.96 39.12 -88.74
N GLU A 268 20.29 39.90 -87.88
CA GLU A 268 19.49 41.05 -88.30
C GLU A 268 20.33 42.11 -89.02
N ILE A 269 21.55 42.39 -88.52
CA ILE A 269 22.50 43.28 -89.19
C ILE A 269 22.88 42.74 -90.57
N GLN A 270 23.19 41.45 -90.69
CA GLN A 270 23.53 40.82 -91.97
C GLN A 270 22.37 40.88 -92.96
N VAL A 271 21.13 40.61 -92.51
CA VAL A 271 19.92 40.73 -93.35
C VAL A 271 19.74 42.17 -93.83
N ARG A 272 19.97 43.16 -92.96
CA ARG A 272 19.85 44.58 -93.30
C ARG A 272 20.92 45.04 -94.28
N GLU A 273 22.16 44.54 -94.15
CA GLU A 273 23.23 44.79 -95.12
C GLU A 273 22.91 44.13 -96.47
N GLY A 274 22.46 42.88 -96.45
CA GLY A 274 21.99 42.17 -97.64
C GLY A 274 20.87 42.94 -98.36
N SER A 275 19.90 43.45 -97.61
CA SER A 275 18.80 44.26 -98.14
C SER A 275 19.28 45.56 -98.80
N LYS A 276 20.29 46.22 -98.22
CA LYS A 276 20.92 47.40 -98.85
C LYS A 276 21.64 47.04 -100.14
N THR A 277 22.35 45.91 -100.17
CA THR A 277 23.03 45.46 -101.39
C THR A 277 22.03 45.14 -102.50
N LEU A 278 20.93 44.47 -102.17
CA LEU A 278 19.81 44.23 -103.09
C LEU A 278 19.25 45.53 -103.67
N LEU A 279 18.94 46.51 -102.81
CA LEU A 279 18.44 47.81 -103.26
C LEU A 279 19.43 48.52 -104.21
N SER A 280 20.73 48.45 -103.92
CA SER A 280 21.76 49.05 -104.78
C SER A 280 21.91 48.34 -106.13
N LEU A 281 21.68 47.03 -106.18
CA LEU A 281 21.65 46.27 -107.43
C LEU A 281 20.41 46.60 -108.25
N ASP A 282 19.25 46.77 -107.60
CA ASP A 282 18.02 47.22 -108.25
C ASP A 282 18.17 48.62 -108.87
N ASP A 283 18.81 49.56 -108.15
CA ASP A 283 19.11 50.90 -108.68
C ASP A 283 20.05 50.82 -109.91
N GLN A 284 21.07 49.95 -109.87
CA GLN A 284 21.96 49.72 -111.02
C GLN A 284 21.24 49.10 -112.21
N ILE A 285 20.32 48.16 -111.97
CA ILE A 285 19.47 47.58 -113.01
C ILE A 285 18.60 48.67 -113.64
N GLY A 286 18.00 49.55 -112.83
CA GLY A 286 17.21 50.68 -113.32
C GLY A 286 18.04 51.65 -114.18
N GLU A 287 19.27 51.97 -113.76
CA GLU A 287 20.19 52.82 -114.52
C GLU A 287 20.61 52.16 -115.85
N LEU A 288 20.91 50.86 -115.83
CA LEU A 288 21.22 50.08 -117.03
C LEU A 288 20.03 50.00 -117.99
N GLN A 289 18.81 49.82 -117.48
CA GLN A 289 17.59 49.86 -118.29
C GLN A 289 17.39 51.21 -118.97
N LYS A 290 17.69 52.30 -118.26
CA LYS A 290 17.63 53.66 -118.81
C LYS A 290 18.71 53.93 -119.86
N GLN A 291 19.93 53.41 -119.66
CA GLN A 291 21.01 53.46 -120.66
C GLN A 291 20.69 52.62 -121.91
N ILE A 292 20.01 51.48 -121.74
CA ILE A 292 19.52 50.65 -122.84
C ILE A 292 18.44 51.40 -123.63
N GLU A 293 17.55 52.14 -122.96
CA GLU A 293 16.54 53.00 -123.60
C GLU A 293 17.16 54.21 -124.34
N GLU A 294 18.24 54.81 -123.83
CA GLU A 294 18.93 55.91 -124.51
C GLU A 294 19.80 55.46 -125.69
N LEU A 295 20.38 54.25 -125.64
CA LEU A 295 21.19 53.68 -126.72
C LEU A 295 20.34 53.14 -127.89
N THR A 296 19.02 52.96 -127.71
CA THR A 296 18.12 52.43 -128.73
C THR A 296 17.29 53.52 -129.44
N GLY A 297 18.00 54.44 -130.11
CA GLY A 297 17.43 55.41 -131.05
C GLY A 297 17.15 54.84 -132.46
N SER A 298 15.86 54.80 -132.81
CA SER A 298 15.24 54.81 -134.16
C SER A 298 15.75 53.86 -135.27
N ASP A 299 15.08 52.71 -135.46
CA ASP A 299 14.39 52.29 -136.71
C ASP A 299 14.14 50.77 -136.81
N GLY A 300 13.27 50.25 -135.92
CA GLY A 300 12.75 48.88 -135.96
C GLY A 300 11.38 48.75 -135.26
N LYS A 301 10.60 49.83 -135.29
CA LYS A 301 9.59 50.25 -134.29
C LYS A 301 8.30 49.41 -134.13
N GLY A 302 8.22 48.19 -134.66
CA GLY A 302 7.03 47.36 -134.47
C GLY A 302 7.37 45.98 -133.96
N LEU A 303 8.04 45.20 -134.81
CA LEU A 303 8.27 43.78 -134.55
C LEU A 303 9.39 43.51 -133.54
N ASN A 304 10.50 44.26 -133.56
CA ASN A 304 11.53 44.09 -132.54
C ASN A 304 11.09 44.64 -131.18
N LYS A 305 10.24 45.68 -131.13
CA LYS A 305 9.69 46.13 -129.85
C LYS A 305 8.71 45.11 -129.26
N ILE A 306 7.91 44.44 -130.10
CA ILE A 306 7.02 43.36 -129.65
C ILE A 306 7.80 42.08 -129.30
N ILE A 307 8.83 41.71 -130.07
CA ILE A 307 9.67 40.54 -129.78
C ILE A 307 10.57 40.79 -128.57
N PHE A 308 11.08 42.01 -128.39
CA PHE A 308 11.82 42.43 -127.21
C PHE A 308 10.88 42.58 -126.01
N ASP A 309 9.69 43.17 -126.13
CA ASP A 309 8.69 43.19 -125.05
C ASP A 309 8.21 41.78 -124.70
N LEU A 310 8.11 40.86 -125.67
CA LEU A 310 7.75 39.47 -125.42
C LEU A 310 8.92 38.70 -124.80
N HIS A 311 10.16 38.90 -125.23
CA HIS A 311 11.33 38.31 -124.57
C HIS A 311 11.52 38.90 -123.18
N LEU A 312 11.40 40.21 -123.00
CA LEU A 312 11.45 40.89 -121.70
C LEU A 312 10.30 40.41 -120.82
N LYS A 313 9.10 40.16 -121.35
CA LYS A 313 7.99 39.51 -120.61
C LYS A 313 8.26 38.05 -120.31
N ILE A 314 8.92 37.31 -121.20
CA ILE A 314 9.28 35.90 -120.98
C ILE A 314 10.39 35.81 -119.93
N ASP A 315 11.38 36.69 -119.98
CA ASP A 315 12.50 36.74 -119.05
C ASP A 315 12.05 37.31 -117.71
N THR A 316 11.27 38.41 -117.66
CA THR A 316 10.66 38.85 -116.40
C THR A 316 9.66 37.85 -115.84
N ASN A 317 8.95 37.08 -116.68
CA ASN A 317 8.12 35.98 -116.16
C ASN A 317 8.98 34.80 -115.73
N LYS A 318 10.11 34.51 -116.36
CA LYS A 318 11.06 33.49 -115.91
C LYS A 318 11.71 33.88 -114.61
N ASP A 319 12.12 35.12 -114.45
CA ASP A 319 12.68 35.67 -113.22
C ASP A 319 11.60 35.68 -112.13
N LYS A 320 10.36 36.08 -112.45
CA LYS A 320 9.22 35.94 -111.51
C LYS A 320 8.91 34.49 -111.17
N ILE A 321 9.07 33.56 -112.11
CA ILE A 321 8.89 32.12 -111.87
C ILE A 321 10.04 31.60 -111.01
N ALA A 322 11.28 31.99 -111.28
CA ALA A 322 12.45 31.61 -110.51
C ALA A 322 12.39 32.20 -109.09
N ASP A 323 11.98 33.45 -108.93
CA ASP A 323 11.73 34.11 -107.65
C ASP A 323 10.54 33.49 -106.91
N ALA A 324 9.51 33.04 -107.65
CA ALA A 324 8.39 32.31 -107.05
C ALA A 324 8.81 30.89 -106.66
N GLU A 325 9.68 30.24 -107.42
CA GLU A 325 10.23 28.91 -107.11
C GLU A 325 11.21 28.98 -105.94
N THR A 326 12.07 30.00 -105.86
CA THR A 326 12.92 30.21 -104.69
C THR A 326 12.10 30.56 -103.46
N LYS A 327 11.10 31.45 -103.58
CA LYS A 327 10.15 31.70 -102.48
C LYS A 327 9.37 30.46 -102.08
N ASP A 328 8.92 29.63 -103.03
CA ASP A 328 8.25 28.37 -102.73
C ASP A 328 9.20 27.41 -101.99
N THR A 329 10.48 27.37 -102.34
CA THR A 329 11.47 26.59 -101.60
C THR A 329 11.77 27.15 -100.21
N GLU A 330 11.86 28.48 -100.06
CA GLU A 330 12.05 29.15 -98.77
C GLU A 330 10.82 28.94 -97.86
N GLU A 331 9.62 29.11 -98.40
CA GLU A 331 8.35 28.84 -97.71
C GLU A 331 8.22 27.35 -97.37
N GLN A 332 8.68 26.42 -98.22
CA GLN A 332 8.71 24.99 -97.90
C GLN A 332 9.66 24.66 -96.75
N VAL A 333 10.83 25.33 -96.69
CA VAL A 333 11.78 25.18 -95.57
C VAL A 333 11.21 25.80 -94.29
N GLU A 334 10.58 26.97 -94.37
CA GLU A 334 9.93 27.61 -93.22
C GLU A 334 8.74 26.79 -92.71
N VAL A 335 7.94 26.22 -93.61
CA VAL A 335 6.86 25.28 -93.27
C VAL A 335 7.44 24.02 -92.63
N ALA A 336 8.56 23.49 -93.10
CA ALA A 336 9.20 22.33 -92.47
C ALA A 336 9.69 22.64 -91.05
N ASP A 337 10.34 23.79 -90.84
CA ASP A 337 10.83 24.22 -89.54
C ASP A 337 9.68 24.51 -88.56
N LEU A 338 8.63 25.21 -89.02
CA LEU A 338 7.40 25.42 -88.25
C LEU A 338 6.69 24.11 -87.93
N THR A 339 6.72 23.13 -88.84
CA THR A 339 6.15 21.80 -88.60
C THR A 339 6.96 21.07 -87.54
N GLU A 340 8.29 21.14 -87.58
CA GLU A 340 9.18 20.55 -86.59
C GLU A 340 8.97 21.17 -85.19
N GLN A 341 8.93 22.51 -85.11
CA GLN A 341 8.62 23.25 -83.90
C GLN A 341 7.22 22.90 -83.36
N LEU A 342 6.22 22.74 -84.23
CA LEU A 342 4.87 22.34 -83.86
C LEU A 342 4.83 20.91 -83.33
N THR A 343 5.56 19.96 -83.93
CA THR A 343 5.71 18.61 -83.37
C THR A 343 6.44 18.59 -82.03
N SER A 344 7.48 19.40 -81.86
CA SER A 344 8.20 19.54 -80.59
C SER A 344 7.28 20.11 -79.49
N ALA A 345 6.54 21.18 -79.80
CA ALA A 345 5.56 21.77 -78.90
C ALA A 345 4.40 20.81 -78.57
N GLN A 346 3.94 20.00 -79.54
CA GLN A 346 2.96 18.94 -79.28
C GLN A 346 3.53 17.85 -78.37
N GLY A 347 4.81 17.45 -78.54
CA GLY A 347 5.50 16.52 -77.66
C GLY A 347 5.58 17.04 -76.22
N ALA A 348 6.04 18.29 -76.05
CA ALA A 348 6.10 18.95 -74.75
C ALA A 348 4.71 19.10 -74.10
N LEU A 349 3.67 19.38 -74.89
CA LEU A 349 2.28 19.45 -74.40
C LEU A 349 1.80 18.07 -73.93
N VAL A 350 2.11 17.00 -74.65
CA VAL A 350 1.76 15.63 -74.25
C VAL A 350 2.47 15.24 -72.95
N GLU A 351 3.76 15.54 -72.82
CA GLU A 351 4.51 15.31 -71.57
C GLU A 351 3.93 16.12 -70.40
N PHE A 352 3.59 17.38 -70.63
CA PHE A 352 2.97 18.23 -69.61
C PHE A 352 1.59 17.71 -69.18
N VAL A 353 0.77 17.26 -70.13
CA VAL A 353 -0.54 16.66 -69.84
C VAL A 353 -0.40 15.37 -69.04
N ASN A 354 0.58 14.52 -69.38
CA ASN A 354 0.86 13.30 -68.62
C ASN A 354 1.36 13.60 -67.20
N SER A 355 2.25 14.60 -67.05
CA SER A 355 2.73 15.06 -65.74
C SER A 355 1.59 15.63 -64.88
N LEU A 356 0.70 16.42 -65.49
CA LEU A 356 -0.47 16.97 -64.82
C LEU A 356 -1.49 15.88 -64.43
N ALA A 357 -1.63 14.82 -65.24
CA ALA A 357 -2.44 13.67 -64.89
C ALA A 357 -1.85 12.90 -63.69
N SER A 358 -0.54 12.63 -63.70
CA SER A 358 0.15 11.99 -62.57
C SER A 358 0.02 12.81 -61.28
N ALA A 359 0.23 14.12 -61.36
CA ALA A 359 0.10 15.01 -60.20
C ALA A 359 -1.33 15.08 -59.65
N LYS A 360 -2.36 14.89 -60.51
CA LYS A 360 -3.76 14.79 -60.07
C LYS A 360 -4.02 13.46 -59.35
N ASP A 361 -3.54 12.34 -59.89
CA ASP A 361 -3.65 11.04 -59.22
C ASP A 361 -2.93 11.06 -57.87
N ASP A 362 -1.73 11.63 -57.79
CA ASP A 362 -0.98 11.76 -56.54
C ASP A 362 -1.73 12.60 -55.50
N LEU A 363 -2.39 13.68 -55.94
CA LEU A 363 -3.22 14.54 -55.09
C LEU A 363 -4.46 13.80 -54.60
N GLU A 364 -5.11 13.02 -55.46
CA GLU A 364 -6.30 12.25 -55.10
C GLU A 364 -5.97 11.12 -54.12
N ASN A 365 -4.86 10.41 -54.35
CA ASN A 365 -4.32 9.42 -53.43
C ASN A 365 -3.96 10.05 -52.07
N SER A 366 -3.29 11.20 -52.07
CA SER A 366 -2.94 11.91 -50.83
C SER A 366 -4.16 12.37 -50.05
N ARG A 367 -5.23 12.79 -50.74
CA ARG A 367 -6.51 13.14 -50.10
C ARG A 367 -7.20 11.93 -49.50
N ALA A 368 -7.23 10.81 -50.22
CA ALA A 368 -7.78 9.56 -49.70
C ALA A 368 -7.04 9.09 -48.44
N SER A 369 -5.71 9.12 -48.44
CA SER A 369 -4.91 8.80 -47.25
C SER A 369 -5.11 9.79 -46.10
N LEU A 370 -5.35 11.06 -46.38
CA LEU A 370 -5.66 12.06 -45.35
C LEU A 370 -7.03 11.78 -44.70
N ASP A 371 -8.05 11.49 -45.51
CA ASP A 371 -9.40 11.16 -45.02
C ASP A 371 -9.40 9.87 -44.19
N GLU A 372 -8.63 8.86 -44.60
CA GLU A 372 -8.44 7.61 -43.86
C GLU A 372 -7.76 7.87 -42.50
N ALA A 373 -6.66 8.62 -42.49
CA ALA A 373 -5.96 8.99 -41.26
C ALA A 373 -6.83 9.83 -40.31
N GLN A 374 -7.66 10.74 -40.82
CA GLN A 374 -8.61 11.51 -40.00
C GLN A 374 -9.72 10.62 -39.42
N SER A 375 -10.16 9.61 -40.16
CA SER A 375 -11.14 8.64 -39.66
C SER A 375 -10.57 7.79 -38.53
N GLU A 376 -9.33 7.31 -38.70
CA GLU A 376 -8.60 6.57 -37.67
C GLU A 376 -8.35 7.43 -36.43
N GLU A 377 -7.92 8.68 -36.59
CA GLU A 377 -7.74 9.62 -35.48
C GLU A 377 -9.06 9.83 -34.71
N GLY A 378 -10.18 9.99 -35.42
CA GLY A 378 -11.51 10.13 -34.82
C GLY A 378 -12.03 8.87 -34.12
N GLU A 379 -11.62 7.67 -34.54
CA GLU A 379 -11.86 6.43 -33.79
C GLU A 379 -10.99 6.35 -32.54
N VAL A 380 -9.69 6.62 -32.66
CA VAL A 380 -8.75 6.60 -31.52
C VAL A 380 -9.15 7.62 -30.45
N GLN A 381 -9.59 8.82 -30.86
CA GLN A 381 -10.10 9.86 -29.97
C GLN A 381 -11.34 9.38 -29.20
N ARG A 382 -12.31 8.75 -29.88
CA ARG A 382 -13.51 8.17 -29.23
C ARG A 382 -13.16 7.03 -28.28
N ILE A 383 -12.20 6.18 -28.64
CA ILE A 383 -11.71 5.11 -27.77
C ILE A 383 -11.02 5.69 -26.53
N MET A 384 -10.22 6.76 -26.68
CA MET A 384 -9.59 7.47 -25.56
C MET A 384 -10.61 8.15 -24.64
N GLU A 385 -11.64 8.80 -25.19
CA GLU A 385 -12.71 9.42 -24.41
C GLU A 385 -13.55 8.37 -23.67
N SER A 386 -13.90 7.25 -24.32
CA SER A 386 -14.60 6.14 -23.67
C SER A 386 -13.76 5.44 -22.59
N SER A 387 -12.43 5.33 -22.80
CA SER A 387 -11.51 4.84 -21.78
C SER A 387 -11.42 5.76 -20.58
N GLY A 388 -11.57 7.08 -20.74
CA GLY A 388 -11.60 8.04 -19.62
C GLY A 388 -12.76 7.77 -18.66
N ASP A 389 -13.96 7.54 -19.21
CA ASP A 389 -15.17 7.24 -18.43
C ASP A 389 -15.11 5.83 -17.81
N GLU A 390 -14.65 4.82 -18.55
CA GLU A 390 -14.45 3.47 -18.00
C GLU A 390 -13.39 3.45 -16.90
N THR A 391 -12.32 4.22 -17.03
CA THR A 391 -11.26 4.32 -16.00
C THR A 391 -11.78 5.05 -14.76
N ALA A 392 -12.65 6.06 -14.91
CA ALA A 392 -13.30 6.75 -13.81
C ALA A 392 -14.30 5.83 -13.08
N ILE A 393 -15.09 5.06 -13.81
CA ILE A 393 -16.03 4.06 -13.26
C ILE A 393 -15.27 2.96 -12.53
N LEU A 394 -14.21 2.42 -13.14
CA LEU A 394 -13.34 1.41 -12.52
C LEU A 394 -12.65 1.94 -11.27
N SER A 395 -12.22 3.20 -11.27
CA SER A 395 -11.61 3.84 -10.10
C SER A 395 -12.62 4.04 -8.96
N GLN A 396 -13.87 4.41 -9.27
CA GLN A 396 -14.95 4.48 -8.27
C GLN A 396 -15.32 3.10 -7.72
N GLN A 397 -15.43 2.09 -8.58
CA GLN A 397 -15.68 0.72 -8.18
C GLN A 397 -14.55 0.17 -7.31
N LEU A 398 -13.29 0.43 -7.69
CA LEU A 398 -12.12 0.05 -6.90
C LEU A 398 -12.14 0.71 -5.52
N THR A 399 -12.48 2.00 -5.46
CA THR A 399 -12.59 2.73 -4.19
C THR A 399 -13.67 2.12 -3.30
N LYS A 400 -14.84 1.77 -3.87
CA LYS A 400 -15.94 1.12 -3.16
C LYS A 400 -15.55 -0.28 -2.65
N LEU A 401 -14.87 -1.07 -3.48
CA LEU A 401 -14.37 -2.40 -3.09
C LEU A 401 -13.30 -2.29 -2.00
N LEU A 402 -12.44 -1.28 -2.04
CA LEU A 402 -11.45 -1.03 -0.99
C LEU A 402 -12.11 -0.63 0.34
N THR A 403 -13.19 0.17 0.32
CA THR A 403 -13.94 0.49 1.55
C THR A 403 -14.66 -0.73 2.12
N GLU A 404 -15.25 -1.56 1.26
CA GLU A 404 -15.87 -2.84 1.67
C GLU A 404 -14.82 -3.81 2.24
N LEU A 405 -13.64 -3.89 1.64
CA LEU A 405 -12.53 -4.70 2.13
C LEU A 405 -12.03 -4.23 3.50
N ASN A 406 -11.89 -2.92 3.70
CA ASN A 406 -11.46 -2.37 5.00
C ASN A 406 -12.48 -2.67 6.10
N LEU A 407 -13.78 -2.52 5.82
CA LEU A 407 -14.84 -2.89 6.76
C LEU A 407 -14.84 -4.39 7.09
N ALA A 408 -14.63 -5.24 6.09
CA ALA A 408 -14.52 -6.68 6.29
C ALA A 408 -13.30 -7.05 7.15
N ASN A 409 -12.16 -6.38 6.92
CA ASN A 409 -10.95 -6.56 7.72
C ASN A 409 -11.15 -6.12 9.17
N GLU A 410 -11.78 -4.96 9.42
CA GLU A 410 -12.11 -4.51 10.78
C GLU A 410 -13.03 -5.50 11.52
N ASN A 411 -14.03 -6.03 10.83
CA ASN A 411 -14.92 -7.06 11.38
C ASN A 411 -14.19 -8.37 11.68
N LEU A 412 -13.20 -8.74 10.86
CA LEU A 412 -12.35 -9.90 11.13
C LEU A 412 -11.48 -9.68 12.37
N THR A 413 -10.84 -8.52 12.52
CA THR A 413 -10.01 -8.21 13.69
C THR A 413 -10.83 -8.18 14.97
N THR A 414 -12.05 -7.65 14.95
CA THR A 414 -12.93 -7.64 16.13
C THR A 414 -13.33 -9.06 16.52
N ALA A 415 -13.78 -9.89 15.57
CA ALA A 415 -14.12 -11.30 15.82
C ALA A 415 -12.91 -12.09 16.37
N GLN A 416 -11.71 -11.88 15.81
CA GLN A 416 -10.50 -12.57 16.24
C GLN A 416 -10.08 -12.16 17.67
N ASN A 417 -10.24 -10.89 18.01
CA ASN A 417 -10.00 -10.40 19.37
C ASN A 417 -10.98 -11.00 20.38
N GLU A 418 -12.25 -11.19 20.01
CA GLU A 418 -13.24 -11.85 20.87
C GLU A 418 -12.87 -13.32 21.12
N VAL A 419 -12.51 -14.07 20.07
CA VAL A 419 -12.05 -15.47 20.20
C VAL A 419 -10.83 -15.56 21.12
N ASN A 420 -9.83 -14.69 20.93
CA ASN A 420 -8.63 -14.66 21.77
C ASN A 420 -8.95 -14.35 23.23
N LYS A 421 -9.86 -13.40 23.49
CA LYS A 421 -10.28 -13.04 24.85
C LYS A 421 -10.95 -14.23 25.55
N THR A 422 -11.84 -14.94 24.87
CA THR A 422 -12.50 -16.13 25.41
C THR A 422 -11.52 -17.29 25.59
N ALA A 423 -10.53 -17.44 24.71
CA ALA A 423 -9.47 -18.45 24.85
C ALA A 423 -8.63 -18.22 26.12
N VAL A 424 -8.19 -16.99 26.38
CA VAL A 424 -7.46 -16.62 27.61
C VAL A 424 -8.31 -16.85 28.86
N GLN A 425 -9.63 -16.56 28.79
CA GLN A 425 -10.54 -16.85 29.89
C GLN A 425 -10.67 -18.35 30.17
N ALA A 426 -10.79 -19.18 29.13
CA ALA A 426 -10.85 -20.64 29.28
C ALA A 426 -9.54 -21.20 29.86
N GLU A 427 -8.39 -20.69 29.44
CA GLU A 427 -7.08 -21.08 29.96
C GLU A 427 -6.93 -20.73 31.45
N LEU A 428 -7.36 -19.54 31.86
CA LEU A 428 -7.35 -19.13 33.26
C LEU A 428 -8.30 -19.98 34.14
N ILE A 429 -9.48 -20.34 33.62
CA ILE A 429 -10.42 -21.22 34.33
C ILE A 429 -9.84 -22.65 34.41
N SER A 430 -9.17 -23.12 33.37
CA SER A 430 -8.48 -24.43 33.37
C SER A 430 -7.36 -24.49 34.41
N GLU A 431 -6.55 -23.42 34.53
CA GLU A 431 -5.52 -23.32 35.57
C GLU A 431 -6.12 -23.30 36.98
N GLN A 432 -7.26 -22.61 37.18
CA GLN A 432 -8.00 -22.64 38.44
C GLN A 432 -8.55 -24.04 38.76
N LEU A 433 -9.05 -24.76 37.75
CA LEU A 433 -9.54 -26.12 37.91
C LEU A 433 -8.42 -27.07 38.33
N ALA A 434 -7.28 -27.02 37.64
CA ALA A 434 -6.12 -27.85 37.95
C ALA A 434 -5.65 -27.62 39.40
N LYS A 435 -5.58 -26.35 39.83
CA LYS A 435 -5.21 -26.01 41.20
C LYS A 435 -6.24 -26.48 42.24
N SER A 436 -7.53 -26.39 41.93
CA SER A 436 -8.60 -26.89 42.83
C SER A 436 -8.57 -28.41 42.95
N GLN A 437 -8.27 -29.12 41.86
CA GLN A 437 -8.13 -30.58 41.85
C GLN A 437 -6.90 -31.04 42.63
N GLU A 438 -5.77 -30.34 42.47
CA GLU A 438 -4.55 -30.58 43.24
C GLU A 438 -4.80 -30.44 44.75
N LEU A 439 -5.46 -29.35 45.16
CA LEU A 439 -5.82 -29.12 46.57
C LEU A 439 -6.84 -30.14 47.10
N ALA A 440 -7.76 -30.62 46.25
CA ALA A 440 -8.72 -31.64 46.63
C ALA A 440 -8.02 -32.99 46.87
N GLU A 441 -7.11 -33.39 45.97
CA GLU A 441 -6.30 -34.61 46.13
C GLU A 441 -5.34 -34.52 47.33
N GLU A 442 -4.72 -33.36 47.58
CA GLU A 442 -3.90 -33.15 48.79
C GLU A 442 -4.71 -33.34 50.07
N ASN A 443 -5.94 -32.80 50.12
CA ASN A 443 -6.82 -33.00 51.28
C ASN A 443 -7.32 -34.43 51.39
N ARG A 444 -7.61 -35.09 50.27
CA ARG A 444 -8.01 -36.51 50.26
C ARG A 444 -6.90 -37.42 50.80
N LEU A 445 -5.65 -37.17 50.43
CA LEU A 445 -4.49 -37.88 50.98
C LEU A 445 -4.34 -37.61 52.49
N SER A 446 -4.51 -36.36 52.93
CA SER A 446 -4.50 -35.98 54.35
C SER A 446 -5.61 -36.66 55.16
N VAL A 447 -6.82 -36.77 54.59
CA VAL A 447 -7.92 -37.57 55.18
C VAL A 447 -7.50 -39.04 55.31
N GLY A 448 -6.95 -39.64 54.25
CA GLY A 448 -6.47 -41.02 54.29
C GLY A 448 -5.36 -41.26 55.33
N GLU A 449 -4.43 -40.32 55.50
CA GLU A 449 -3.39 -40.37 56.55
C GLU A 449 -3.99 -40.30 57.96
N LEU A 450 -4.99 -39.42 58.17
CA LEU A 450 -5.69 -39.30 59.44
C LEU A 450 -6.55 -40.53 59.75
N GLU A 451 -7.15 -41.17 58.75
CA GLU A 451 -7.88 -42.44 58.88
C GLU A 451 -6.94 -43.58 59.26
N LEU A 452 -5.79 -43.71 58.59
CA LEU A 452 -4.74 -44.68 58.91
C LEU A 452 -4.20 -44.48 60.34
N GLN A 453 -3.91 -43.24 60.74
CA GLN A 453 -3.53 -42.93 62.12
C GLN A 453 -4.64 -43.31 63.11
N GLY A 454 -5.91 -43.14 62.75
CA GLY A 454 -7.06 -43.58 63.53
C GLY A 454 -7.13 -45.10 63.69
N GLU A 455 -6.83 -45.86 62.63
CA GLU A 455 -6.80 -47.33 62.62
C GLU A 455 -5.61 -47.90 63.41
N GLU A 456 -4.42 -47.29 63.31
CA GLU A 456 -3.23 -47.65 64.11
C GLU A 456 -3.46 -47.43 65.63
N LEU A 457 -4.33 -46.48 66.00
CA LEU A 457 -4.74 -46.19 67.38
C LEU A 457 -5.75 -47.18 67.98
N THR A 458 -6.03 -48.30 67.30
CA THR A 458 -6.80 -49.43 67.86
C THR A 458 -6.00 -50.22 68.92
N GLY A 459 -4.69 -50.00 69.04
CA GLY A 459 -3.84 -50.49 70.15
C GLY A 459 -3.78 -49.52 71.34
N SER A 460 -3.75 -50.04 72.58
CA SER A 460 -3.79 -49.29 73.84
C SER A 460 -2.55 -48.41 74.14
N GLY A 461 -2.32 -47.35 73.37
CA GLY A 461 -1.29 -46.33 73.63
C GLY A 461 -1.85 -45.16 74.47
N PRO A 462 -1.32 -44.87 75.67
CA PRO A 462 -1.74 -43.72 76.47
C PRO A 462 -0.97 -42.47 76.04
N GLY A 463 -1.64 -41.52 75.38
CA GLY A 463 -1.02 -40.21 75.11
C GLY A 463 -1.63 -39.34 74.01
N ILE A 464 -2.57 -39.83 73.21
CA ILE A 464 -3.11 -39.08 72.06
C ILE A 464 -4.61 -38.82 72.27
N ASP A 465 -5.00 -37.54 72.22
CA ASP A 465 -6.37 -37.06 72.42
C ASP A 465 -7.26 -37.46 71.22
N ARG A 466 -7.91 -38.63 71.32
CA ARG A 466 -8.82 -39.17 70.31
C ARG A 466 -9.91 -38.18 69.87
N ASN A 467 -10.32 -37.27 70.76
CA ASN A 467 -11.30 -36.24 70.44
C ASN A 467 -10.72 -35.16 69.53
N LYS A 468 -9.42 -34.88 69.62
CA LYS A 468 -8.73 -33.95 68.73
C LYS A 468 -8.59 -34.54 67.33
N LEU A 469 -8.13 -35.79 67.22
CA LEU A 469 -8.01 -36.49 65.93
C LEU A 469 -9.36 -36.62 65.21
N SER A 470 -10.43 -36.96 65.94
CA SER A 470 -11.78 -37.04 65.36
C SER A 470 -12.28 -35.68 64.85
N ARG A 471 -11.94 -34.58 65.53
CA ARG A 471 -12.28 -33.23 65.06
C ARG A 471 -11.48 -32.86 63.82
N ASP A 472 -10.18 -33.16 63.82
CA ASP A 472 -9.27 -32.86 62.71
C ASP A 472 -9.70 -33.63 61.45
N LEU A 473 -10.07 -34.92 61.58
CA LEU A 473 -10.65 -35.75 60.52
C LEU A 473 -11.94 -35.15 59.94
N ILE A 474 -12.91 -34.79 60.80
CA ILE A 474 -14.18 -34.19 60.36
C ILE A 474 -13.94 -32.85 59.65
N THR A 475 -12.96 -32.06 60.11
CA THR A 475 -12.61 -30.81 59.43
C THR A 475 -11.96 -31.05 58.07
N ALA A 476 -11.08 -32.05 57.95
CA ALA A 476 -10.42 -32.41 56.70
C ALA A 476 -11.41 -32.98 55.66
N GLN A 477 -12.32 -33.87 56.08
CA GLN A 477 -13.39 -34.39 55.23
C GLN A 477 -14.31 -33.28 54.73
N LYS A 478 -14.68 -32.32 55.60
CA LYS A 478 -15.49 -31.16 55.19
C LYS A 478 -14.77 -30.20 54.25
N SER A 479 -13.44 -30.09 54.34
CA SER A 479 -12.67 -29.29 53.38
C SER A 479 -12.51 -29.99 52.05
N GLU A 480 -12.30 -31.31 52.04
CA GLU A 480 -12.25 -32.12 50.81
C GLU A 480 -13.58 -32.03 50.06
N GLU A 481 -14.71 -32.27 50.73
CA GLU A 481 -16.04 -32.23 50.13
C GLU A 481 -16.33 -30.86 49.48
N LYS A 482 -15.96 -29.76 50.15
CA LYS A 482 -16.09 -28.40 49.59
C LYS A 482 -15.21 -28.15 48.38
N LEU A 483 -13.96 -28.65 48.39
CA LEU A 483 -13.03 -28.47 47.27
C LEU A 483 -13.44 -29.31 46.06
N VAL A 484 -14.04 -30.48 46.28
CA VAL A 484 -14.63 -31.31 45.24
C VAL A 484 -15.85 -30.60 44.62
N GLU A 485 -16.75 -30.03 45.42
CA GLU A 485 -17.87 -29.23 44.91
C GLU A 485 -17.39 -28.00 44.12
N GLU A 486 -16.38 -27.29 44.63
CA GLU A 486 -15.79 -26.12 43.95
C GLU A 486 -15.13 -26.51 42.63
N SER A 487 -14.40 -27.64 42.59
CA SER A 487 -13.81 -28.20 41.37
C SER A 487 -14.88 -28.51 40.31
N GLN A 488 -15.98 -29.17 40.70
CA GLN A 488 -17.09 -29.48 39.79
C GLN A 488 -17.74 -28.21 39.21
N LEU A 489 -17.93 -27.17 40.04
CA LEU A 489 -18.47 -25.89 39.59
C LEU A 489 -17.54 -25.18 38.60
N ILE A 490 -16.23 -25.25 38.81
CA ILE A 490 -15.23 -24.67 37.89
C ILE A 490 -15.19 -25.48 36.59
N GLU A 491 -15.32 -26.80 36.64
CA GLU A 491 -15.36 -27.67 35.46
C GLU A 491 -16.57 -27.36 34.56
N VAL A 492 -17.74 -27.13 35.15
CA VAL A 492 -18.94 -26.70 34.39
C VAL A 492 -18.68 -25.37 33.69
N LYS A 493 -18.08 -24.39 34.37
CA LYS A 493 -17.71 -23.10 33.77
C LYS A 493 -16.68 -23.23 32.66
N LEU A 494 -15.71 -24.14 32.80
CA LEU A 494 -14.72 -24.43 31.77
C LEU A 494 -15.40 -24.96 30.51
N ARG A 495 -16.28 -25.97 30.66
CA ARG A 495 -17.04 -26.53 29.53
C ARG A 495 -17.90 -25.48 28.84
N GLU A 496 -18.52 -24.55 29.57
CA GLU A 496 -19.28 -23.44 28.99
C GLU A 496 -18.38 -22.45 28.22
N ALA A 497 -17.23 -22.10 28.79
CA ALA A 497 -16.25 -21.22 28.13
C ALA A 497 -15.67 -21.86 26.86
N GLU A 498 -15.36 -23.15 26.88
CA GLU A 498 -14.88 -23.91 25.73
C GLU A 498 -15.94 -24.06 24.64
N ARG A 499 -17.21 -24.33 25.01
CA ARG A 499 -18.34 -24.33 24.07
C ARG A 499 -18.50 -22.97 23.39
N THR A 500 -18.41 -21.89 24.17
CA THR A 500 -18.50 -20.52 23.65
C THR A 500 -17.34 -20.22 22.71
N ARG A 501 -16.11 -20.61 23.08
CA ARG A 501 -14.91 -20.48 22.24
C ARG A 501 -15.06 -21.23 20.93
N ASN A 502 -15.50 -22.48 20.98
CA ASN A 502 -15.67 -23.31 19.78
C ASN A 502 -16.78 -22.78 18.87
N ARG A 503 -17.86 -22.21 19.44
CA ARG A 503 -18.92 -21.54 18.69
C ARG A 503 -18.41 -20.29 17.98
N LEU A 504 -17.76 -19.37 18.71
CA LEU A 504 -17.20 -18.13 18.14
C LEU A 504 -16.11 -18.41 17.09
N ARG A 505 -15.29 -19.44 17.32
CA ARG A 505 -14.30 -19.91 16.35
C ARG A 505 -14.98 -20.45 15.08
N SER A 506 -16.04 -21.23 15.22
CA SER A 506 -16.80 -21.75 14.07
C SER A 506 -17.52 -20.63 13.31
N GLU A 507 -18.06 -19.63 14.00
CA GLU A 507 -18.66 -18.43 13.40
C GLU A 507 -17.61 -17.60 12.65
N MET A 508 -16.40 -17.44 13.22
CA MET A 508 -15.28 -16.76 12.58
C MET A 508 -14.77 -17.52 11.34
N GLU A 509 -14.63 -18.85 11.42
CA GLU A 509 -14.22 -19.71 10.31
C GLU A 509 -15.26 -19.72 9.17
N ASN A 510 -16.55 -19.64 9.52
CA ASN A 510 -17.64 -19.51 8.54
C ASN A 510 -17.71 -18.11 7.91
N SER A 511 -17.46 -17.04 8.67
CA SER A 511 -17.55 -15.65 8.21
C SER A 511 -16.33 -15.21 7.38
N SER A 512 -15.14 -15.68 7.73
CA SER A 512 -13.89 -15.34 7.04
C SER A 512 -13.70 -16.07 5.70
N GLY A 513 -14.62 -16.96 5.31
CA GLY A 513 -14.42 -17.91 4.21
C GLY A 513 -13.21 -18.84 4.42
N SER A 514 -12.56 -18.73 5.58
CA SER A 514 -11.38 -19.48 5.97
C SER A 514 -11.83 -20.76 6.67
N LYS A 515 -12.41 -21.66 5.87
CA LYS A 515 -12.03 -23.07 6.03
C LYS A 515 -10.56 -23.13 5.60
N GLY A 516 -9.66 -22.84 6.55
CA GLY A 516 -8.26 -22.53 6.29
C GLY A 516 -7.62 -23.54 5.35
N MET A 517 -7.02 -23.06 4.25
CA MET A 517 -6.21 -23.83 3.27
C MET A 517 -6.79 -25.17 2.74
N ALA A 518 -8.01 -25.51 3.14
CA ALA A 518 -8.70 -26.78 2.91
C ALA A 518 -10.15 -26.56 2.46
N GLY A 519 -10.59 -25.31 2.26
CA GLY A 519 -11.91 -25.00 1.72
C GLY A 519 -12.14 -25.61 0.34
N GLY A 520 -11.15 -25.50 -0.56
CA GLY A 520 -11.24 -26.10 -1.89
C GLY A 520 -11.18 -27.63 -1.85
N ALA A 521 -10.27 -28.20 -1.04
CA ALA A 521 -10.17 -29.65 -0.90
C ALA A 521 -11.43 -30.25 -0.28
N ALA A 522 -11.93 -29.67 0.82
CA ALA A 522 -13.16 -30.10 1.48
C ALA A 522 -14.40 -29.89 0.60
N ALA A 523 -14.47 -28.82 -0.21
CA ALA A 523 -15.57 -28.60 -1.14
C ALA A 523 -15.59 -29.66 -2.25
N VAL A 524 -14.44 -30.04 -2.78
CA VAL A 524 -14.32 -31.10 -3.79
C VAL A 524 -14.62 -32.48 -3.20
N ILE A 525 -14.17 -32.77 -1.98
CA ILE A 525 -14.52 -34.01 -1.27
C ILE A 525 -16.02 -34.06 -0.96
N SER A 526 -16.61 -32.96 -0.50
CA SER A 526 -18.06 -32.87 -0.31
C SER A 526 -18.82 -33.03 -1.64
N ALA A 527 -18.28 -32.53 -2.74
CA ALA A 527 -18.87 -32.71 -4.07
C ALA A 527 -18.74 -34.15 -4.59
N ARG A 528 -17.65 -34.86 -4.25
CA ARG A 528 -17.51 -36.31 -4.46
C ARG A 528 -18.59 -37.06 -3.68
N ASP A 529 -18.71 -36.80 -2.38
CA ASP A 529 -19.62 -37.53 -1.48
C ASP A 529 -21.09 -37.28 -1.83
N ASN A 530 -21.41 -36.09 -2.35
CA ASN A 530 -22.73 -35.73 -2.87
C ASN A 530 -22.96 -36.18 -4.34
N GLY A 531 -22.01 -36.89 -4.96
CA GLY A 531 -22.12 -37.41 -6.33
C GLY A 531 -22.06 -36.36 -7.45
N GLN A 532 -21.66 -35.11 -7.15
CA GLN A 532 -21.56 -34.01 -8.12
C GLN A 532 -20.27 -34.08 -8.95
N LEU A 533 -19.20 -34.64 -8.40
CA LEU A 533 -17.94 -34.88 -9.10
C LEU A 533 -17.58 -36.37 -8.99
N THR A 534 -17.24 -36.99 -10.12
CA THR A 534 -16.84 -38.40 -10.23
C THR A 534 -15.36 -38.52 -10.58
N GLY A 535 -14.72 -39.63 -10.18
CA GLY A 535 -13.29 -39.89 -10.44
C GLY A 535 -12.31 -39.25 -9.44
N ILE A 536 -12.82 -38.71 -8.33
CA ILE A 536 -12.01 -38.26 -7.19
C ILE A 536 -11.82 -39.45 -6.24
N ILE A 537 -10.57 -39.80 -5.95
CA ILE A 537 -10.22 -40.95 -5.11
C ILE A 537 -10.28 -40.55 -3.63
N GLY A 538 -9.58 -39.47 -3.27
CA GLY A 538 -9.57 -38.95 -1.89
C GLY A 538 -8.41 -37.99 -1.65
N THR A 539 -8.30 -37.47 -0.43
CA THR A 539 -7.12 -36.69 -0.03
C THR A 539 -5.99 -37.62 0.42
N ILE A 540 -4.73 -37.15 0.43
CA ILE A 540 -3.62 -37.93 0.99
C ILE A 540 -3.90 -38.32 2.45
N ALA A 541 -4.52 -37.43 3.24
CA ALA A 541 -4.92 -37.72 4.61
C ALA A 541 -6.00 -38.82 4.74
N GLU A 542 -6.87 -39.00 3.74
CA GLU A 542 -7.85 -40.10 3.70
C GLU A 542 -7.22 -41.42 3.20
N LEU A 543 -6.17 -41.32 2.39
CA LEU A 543 -5.62 -42.45 1.64
C LEU A 543 -4.36 -43.05 2.26
N CYS A 544 -3.68 -42.32 3.14
CA CYS A 544 -2.46 -42.76 3.80
C CYS A 544 -2.59 -42.65 5.33
N ALA A 545 -2.18 -43.69 6.04
CA ALA A 545 -2.14 -43.73 7.51
C ALA A 545 -0.74 -44.12 8.00
N PRO A 546 -0.25 -43.60 9.13
CA PRO A 546 1.03 -44.02 9.69
C PRO A 546 0.98 -45.48 10.16
N ILE A 547 2.01 -46.27 9.84
CA ILE A 547 2.12 -47.68 10.28
C ILE A 547 2.27 -47.76 11.82
N ASP A 548 3.02 -46.83 12.40
CA ASP A 548 3.17 -46.65 13.85
C ASP A 548 2.57 -45.30 14.28
N PRO A 549 1.58 -45.27 15.20
CA PRO A 549 0.99 -44.04 15.72
C PRO A 549 2.00 -43.04 16.28
N ASN A 550 3.15 -43.50 16.81
CA ASN A 550 4.17 -42.60 17.36
C ASN A 550 4.82 -41.70 16.29
N HIS A 551 4.69 -42.05 15.00
CA HIS A 551 5.25 -41.28 13.89
C HIS A 551 4.28 -40.24 13.32
N GLU A 552 3.04 -40.18 13.81
CA GLU A 552 1.97 -39.34 13.26
C GLU A 552 2.37 -37.86 13.16
N SER A 553 2.89 -37.29 14.25
CA SER A 553 3.31 -35.87 14.30
C SER A 553 4.47 -35.58 13.34
N ALA A 554 5.44 -36.51 13.24
CA ALA A 554 6.59 -36.35 12.37
C ALA A 554 6.20 -36.43 10.88
N LEU A 555 5.31 -37.38 10.52
CA LEU A 555 4.81 -37.55 9.16
C LEU A 555 3.90 -36.39 8.75
N ALA A 556 3.01 -35.93 9.63
CA ALA A 556 2.17 -34.75 9.39
C ALA A 556 3.02 -33.49 9.17
N THR A 557 4.10 -33.33 9.94
CA THR A 557 5.03 -32.20 9.80
C THR A 557 5.85 -32.29 8.51
N ALA A 558 6.32 -33.48 8.14
CA ALA A 558 7.14 -33.69 6.95
C ALA A 558 6.36 -33.50 5.64
N ILE A 559 5.09 -33.94 5.60
CA ILE A 559 4.21 -33.82 4.42
C ILE A 559 3.53 -32.45 4.37
N GLY A 560 3.25 -31.85 5.54
CA GLY A 560 2.71 -30.51 5.67
C GLY A 560 1.42 -30.30 4.88
N GLY A 561 1.36 -29.21 4.12
CA GLY A 561 0.22 -28.87 3.27
C GLY A 561 -0.08 -29.87 2.14
N GLY A 562 0.81 -30.85 1.91
CA GLY A 562 0.57 -31.94 0.97
C GLY A 562 -0.60 -32.84 1.39
N MET A 563 -0.90 -32.95 2.69
CA MET A 563 -1.95 -33.84 3.23
C MET A 563 -3.35 -33.53 2.68
N THR A 564 -3.62 -32.28 2.29
CA THR A 564 -4.91 -31.85 1.73
C THR A 564 -4.96 -31.95 0.20
N SER A 565 -3.90 -32.47 -0.44
CA SER A 565 -3.88 -32.70 -1.89
C SER A 565 -4.83 -33.83 -2.26
N ILE A 566 -5.59 -33.63 -3.34
CA ILE A 566 -6.63 -34.55 -3.80
C ILE A 566 -6.07 -35.43 -4.91
N VAL A 567 -6.13 -36.74 -4.70
CA VAL A 567 -5.76 -37.73 -5.70
C VAL A 567 -6.96 -38.00 -6.61
N VAL A 568 -6.73 -37.92 -7.92
CA VAL A 568 -7.74 -38.14 -8.97
C VAL A 568 -7.24 -39.12 -10.01
N GLU A 569 -8.15 -39.84 -10.67
CA GLU A 569 -7.78 -40.90 -11.61
C GLU A 569 -6.98 -40.38 -12.81
N ASN A 570 -7.31 -39.19 -13.34
CA ASN A 570 -6.59 -38.57 -14.45
C ASN A 570 -6.66 -37.03 -14.46
N ASP A 571 -5.87 -36.41 -15.32
CA ASP A 571 -5.75 -34.95 -15.46
C ASP A 571 -7.01 -34.29 -16.02
N GLU A 572 -7.82 -35.02 -16.80
CA GLU A 572 -9.12 -34.54 -17.26
C GLU A 572 -10.10 -34.32 -16.08
N ILE A 573 -10.11 -35.25 -15.11
CA ILE A 573 -10.92 -35.12 -13.89
C ILE A 573 -10.40 -33.97 -13.03
N ALA A 574 -9.08 -33.79 -12.93
CA ALA A 574 -8.50 -32.62 -12.26
C ALA A 574 -9.01 -31.31 -12.90
N ALA A 575 -8.97 -31.21 -14.24
CA ALA A 575 -9.43 -30.03 -14.95
C ALA A 575 -10.94 -29.77 -14.78
N LYS A 576 -11.78 -30.82 -14.69
CA LYS A 576 -13.21 -30.71 -14.37
C LYS A 576 -13.44 -30.20 -12.95
N ALA A 577 -12.72 -30.74 -11.97
CA ALA A 577 -12.82 -30.30 -10.58
C ALA A 577 -12.31 -28.86 -10.37
N ILE A 578 -11.26 -28.45 -11.09
CA ILE A 578 -10.76 -27.06 -11.08
C ILE A 578 -11.80 -26.10 -11.65
N ARG A 579 -12.43 -26.44 -12.78
CA ARG A 579 -13.53 -25.61 -13.35
C ARG A 579 -14.70 -25.49 -12.39
N TRP A 580 -15.11 -26.60 -11.78
CA TRP A 580 -16.18 -26.61 -10.79
C TRP A 580 -15.87 -25.71 -9.58
N LEU A 581 -14.63 -25.74 -9.08
CA LEU A 581 -14.17 -24.85 -8.01
C LEU A 581 -14.22 -23.38 -8.42
N ALA A 582 -13.80 -23.06 -9.66
CA ALA A 582 -13.77 -21.70 -10.19
C ALA A 582 -15.19 -21.13 -10.37
N GLU A 583 -16.12 -21.89 -10.95
CA GLU A 583 -17.52 -21.47 -11.15
C GLU A 583 -18.23 -21.16 -9.84
N ARG A 584 -17.95 -21.92 -8.78
CA ARG A 584 -18.60 -21.76 -7.46
C ARG A 584 -17.81 -20.90 -6.48
N ARG A 585 -16.65 -20.37 -6.90
CA ARG A 585 -15.69 -19.64 -6.05
C ARG A 585 -15.40 -20.40 -4.74
N ALA A 586 -15.31 -21.72 -4.82
CA ALA A 586 -15.30 -22.62 -3.66
C ALA A 586 -13.88 -22.85 -3.07
N GLY A 587 -12.90 -22.03 -3.48
CA GLY A 587 -11.53 -22.06 -2.96
C GLY A 587 -10.52 -22.71 -3.92
N ARG A 588 -9.32 -22.98 -3.39
CA ARG A 588 -8.19 -23.59 -4.13
C ARG A 588 -7.90 -24.98 -3.56
N ALA A 589 -7.52 -25.91 -4.43
CA ALA A 589 -7.08 -27.24 -4.05
C ALA A 589 -5.95 -27.72 -4.98
N THR A 590 -5.05 -28.54 -4.44
CA THR A 590 -3.98 -29.19 -5.20
C THR A 590 -4.48 -30.54 -5.68
N PHE A 591 -4.37 -30.83 -6.97
CA PHE A 591 -4.78 -32.10 -7.56
C PHE A 591 -3.57 -32.92 -7.98
N LEU A 592 -3.61 -34.22 -7.72
CA LEU A 592 -2.59 -35.20 -8.06
C LEU A 592 -3.19 -36.25 -9.00
N PRO A 593 -3.08 -36.05 -10.33
CA PRO A 593 -3.58 -37.01 -11.30
C PRO A 593 -2.67 -38.23 -11.39
N LEU A 594 -3.22 -39.42 -11.15
CA LEU A 594 -2.47 -40.68 -11.18
C LEU A 594 -1.71 -40.88 -12.50
N ASN A 595 -2.30 -40.50 -13.63
CA ASN A 595 -1.68 -40.61 -14.96
C ASN A 595 -0.52 -39.63 -15.24
N LYS A 596 -0.26 -38.67 -14.34
CA LYS A 596 0.83 -37.68 -14.47
C LYS A 596 1.91 -37.83 -13.40
N LEU A 597 1.68 -38.67 -12.38
CA LEU A 597 2.66 -38.91 -11.34
C LEU A 597 3.80 -39.78 -11.89
N THR A 598 5.04 -39.31 -11.75
CA THR A 598 6.23 -40.09 -12.10
C THR A 598 6.91 -40.58 -10.82
N ASN A 599 7.15 -41.89 -10.74
CA ASN A 599 7.86 -42.47 -9.62
C ASN A 599 9.38 -42.22 -9.78
N ASN A 600 9.86 -41.12 -9.21
CA ASN A 600 11.28 -40.80 -9.23
C ASN A 600 12.03 -41.60 -8.17
N ARG A 601 13.06 -42.34 -8.59
CA ARG A 601 13.97 -42.99 -7.64
C ARG A 601 14.60 -41.95 -6.71
N VAL A 602 14.71 -42.33 -5.44
CA VAL A 602 15.33 -41.53 -4.39
C VAL A 602 16.71 -41.02 -4.85
N ALA A 603 16.91 -39.70 -4.82
CA ALA A 603 18.18 -39.09 -5.19
C ALA A 603 19.33 -39.61 -4.31
N GLY A 604 20.52 -39.84 -4.88
CA GLY A 604 21.64 -40.48 -4.16
C GLY A 604 22.04 -39.79 -2.85
N LYS A 605 21.84 -38.47 -2.74
CA LYS A 605 22.05 -37.71 -1.51
C LYS A 605 21.08 -38.09 -0.40
N ALA A 606 19.81 -38.33 -0.73
CA ALA A 606 18.78 -38.74 0.24
C ALA A 606 19.03 -40.17 0.73
N LEU A 607 19.52 -41.07 -0.14
CA LEU A 607 19.91 -42.43 0.22
C LEU A 607 21.13 -42.49 1.16
N MET A 608 22.05 -41.53 1.05
CA MET A 608 23.17 -41.40 1.99
C MET A 608 22.73 -40.85 3.35
N VAL A 609 21.68 -40.00 3.38
CA VAL A 609 21.13 -39.44 4.62
C VAL A 609 20.30 -40.46 5.38
N SER A 610 19.55 -41.34 4.70
CA SER A 610 18.76 -42.39 5.36
C SER A 610 19.60 -43.39 6.15
N LYS A 611 20.91 -43.51 5.84
CA LYS A 611 21.86 -44.38 6.55
C LYS A 611 22.51 -43.73 7.78
N LYS A 612 22.20 -42.46 8.11
CA LYS A 612 22.79 -41.78 9.26
C LYS A 612 22.14 -42.22 10.59
N PRO A 613 22.90 -42.25 11.70
CA PRO A 613 22.33 -42.54 13.01
C PRO A 613 21.23 -41.54 13.38
N GLY A 614 20.06 -42.04 13.81
CA GLY A 614 18.90 -41.23 14.18
C GLY A 614 17.87 -40.99 13.07
N VAL A 615 18.09 -41.48 11.85
CA VAL A 615 17.10 -41.44 10.77
C VAL A 615 16.33 -42.76 10.72
N ILE A 616 15.00 -42.69 10.76
CA ILE A 616 14.11 -43.86 10.88
C ILE A 616 13.84 -44.50 9.50
N GLY A 617 13.67 -43.71 8.44
CA GLY A 617 13.37 -44.21 7.09
C GLY A 617 12.80 -43.12 6.18
N PHE A 618 12.37 -43.48 4.98
CA PHE A 618 11.62 -42.56 4.11
C PHE A 618 10.15 -42.49 4.49
N ALA A 619 9.51 -41.34 4.31
CA ALA A 619 8.10 -41.16 4.67
C ALA A 619 7.17 -42.18 3.98
N HIS A 620 7.43 -42.57 2.74
CA HIS A 620 6.62 -43.58 2.02
C HIS A 620 6.78 -45.02 2.58
N GLU A 621 7.88 -45.32 3.28
CA GLU A 621 8.09 -46.62 3.94
C GLU A 621 7.39 -46.70 5.30
N LEU A 622 7.00 -45.55 5.85
CA LEU A 622 6.38 -45.42 7.18
C LEU A 622 4.86 -45.19 7.11
N LEU A 623 4.29 -45.19 5.90
CA LEU A 623 2.88 -45.02 5.62
C LEU A 623 2.29 -46.32 5.10
N ASP A 624 1.15 -46.71 5.65
CA ASP A 624 0.20 -47.61 5.02
C ASP A 624 -0.69 -46.80 4.07
N TYR A 625 -1.07 -47.35 2.92
CA TYR A 625 -1.78 -46.61 1.88
C TYR A 625 -2.82 -47.46 1.15
N ASN A 626 -3.84 -46.79 0.62
CA ASN A 626 -4.93 -47.45 -0.08
C ASN A 626 -4.43 -48.15 -1.36
N PRO A 627 -4.80 -49.42 -1.64
CA PRO A 627 -4.35 -50.14 -2.83
C PRO A 627 -4.68 -49.44 -4.16
N LYS A 628 -5.70 -48.56 -4.19
CA LYS A 628 -6.08 -47.80 -5.39
C LYS A 628 -5.06 -46.76 -5.83
N ILE A 629 -4.09 -46.41 -4.99
CA ILE A 629 -3.03 -45.44 -5.30
C ILE A 629 -1.64 -46.08 -5.38
N ASP A 630 -1.57 -47.41 -5.32
CA ASP A 630 -0.35 -48.20 -5.57
C ASP A 630 -0.13 -48.28 -7.09
N ILE A 631 0.72 -47.39 -7.63
CA ILE A 631 1.06 -47.31 -9.07
C ILE A 631 2.44 -47.89 -9.35
#